data_AF-A0A538M186-F1
#
_entry.id   AF-A0A538M186-F1
#
_cell.length_a   1.000
_cell.length_b   1.000
_cell.length_c   1.000
_cell.angle_alpha   90.00
_cell.angle_beta   90.00
_cell.angle_gamma   90.00
#
_symmetry.space_group_name_H-M   'P 1'
#
loop_
_entity.id
_entity.type
_entity.pdbx_description
1 polymer ?
#
loop_
_entity_poly.entity_id
_entity_poly.type
_entity_poly.pdbx_seq_one_letter_code
_entity_poly.pdbx_strand_id
1 'polypeptide(L)' 'MEAHVDGSPRLVNRAEVAAVLEEWRVVDRWWTEEPVSRRYFDVVLAGGEHAVVFRDEEVGRWFSQRGT' A
#
# COMPACT_ATOMS: atom_id res chain seq x y z
N MET A 1 2.81 -8.09 5.45
CA MET A 1 1.87 -7.03 5.85
C MET A 1 0.58 -7.69 6.24
N GLU A 2 -0.13 -7.09 7.19
CA GLU A 2 -1.50 -7.46 7.53
C GLU A 2 -2.41 -6.29 7.16
N ALA A 3 -3.65 -6.57 6.80
CA ALA A 3 -4.62 -5.57 6.38
C ALA A 3 -5.90 -5.68 7.21
N HIS A 4 -6.62 -4.57 7.35
CA HIS A 4 -7.98 -4.55 7.85
C HIS A 4 -8.95 -5.18 6.83
N VAL A 5 -10.19 -5.42 7.26
CA VAL A 5 -11.26 -5.97 6.42
C VAL A 5 -11.52 -5.13 5.16
N ASP A 6 -11.32 -3.81 5.27
CA ASP A 6 -11.46 -2.86 4.17
C ASP A 6 -10.26 -2.86 3.20
N GLY A 7 -9.21 -3.63 3.50
CA GLY A 7 -7.99 -3.73 2.70
C GLY A 7 -6.92 -2.69 3.01
N SER A 8 -7.12 -1.79 3.97
CA SER A 8 -6.08 -0.86 4.45
C SER A 8 -5.00 -1.59 5.26
N PRO A 9 -3.72 -1.16 5.20
CA PRO A 9 -2.64 -1.84 5.92
C PRO A 9 -2.74 -1.60 7.43
N ARG A 10 -2.59 -2.68 8.20
CA ARG A 10 -2.49 -2.67 9.67
C ARG A 10 -1.04 -2.78 10.14
N LEU A 11 -0.22 -3.56 9.44
CA LEU A 11 1.18 -3.81 9.77
C LEU A 11 2.07 -3.68 8.54
N VAL A 12 3.08 -2.81 8.63
CA VAL A 12 4.09 -2.56 7.59
C VAL A 12 5.47 -2.86 8.16
N ASN A 13 6.20 -3.80 7.57
CA ASN A 13 7.55 -4.18 8.01
C ASN A 13 7.67 -4.48 9.53
N ARG A 14 6.65 -5.13 10.11
CA ARG A 14 6.50 -5.43 11.55
C ARG A 14 6.23 -4.22 12.46
N ALA A 15 6.01 -3.03 11.91
CA ALA A 15 5.54 -1.86 12.64
C ALA A 15 4.03 -1.68 12.43
N GLU A 16 3.30 -1.33 13.49
CA GLU A 16 1.88 -0.99 13.40
C GLU A 16 1.69 0.31 12.63
N VAL A 17 0.63 0.36 11.83
CA VAL A 17 0.14 1.58 11.18
C VAL A 17 -0.64 2.37 12.22
N ALA A 18 -0.19 3.58 12.51
CA ALA A 18 -0.87 4.50 13.41
C ALA A 18 -1.96 5.30 12.69
N ALA A 19 -1.72 5.68 11.44
CA ALA A 19 -2.68 6.40 10.61
C ALA A 19 -2.46 6.13 9.12
N VAL A 20 -3.55 6.16 8.35
CA VAL A 20 -3.52 6.27 6.88
C VAL A 20 -3.75 7.74 6.53
N LEU A 21 -2.82 8.34 5.79
CA LEU A 21 -2.90 9.74 5.37
C LEU A 21 -3.65 9.88 4.05
N GLU A 22 -3.29 9.04 3.08
CA GLU A 22 -3.90 9.03 1.76
C GLU A 22 -4.08 7.60 1.26
N GLU A 23 -5.09 7.43 0.42
CA GLU A 23 -5.35 6.24 -0.35
C GLU A 23 -5.59 6.63 -1.81
N TRP A 24 -4.92 5.92 -2.73
CA TRP A 24 -5.16 6.10 -4.16
C TRP A 24 -5.10 4.78 -4.90
N ARG A 25 -5.73 4.74 -6.08
CA ARG A 25 -5.70 3.57 -6.95
C ARG A 25 -5.08 3.92 -8.29
N VAL A 26 -4.17 3.06 -8.74
CA VAL A 26 -3.66 3.07 -10.11
C VAL A 26 -4.32 1.92 -10.84
N VAL A 27 -5.10 2.26 -11.86
CA VAL A 27 -5.68 1.32 -12.81
C VAL A 27 -5.22 1.76 -14.18
N ASP A 28 -4.36 0.97 -14.83
CA ASP A 28 -3.84 1.30 -16.15
C ASP A 28 -4.19 0.19 -17.16
N ARG A 29 -4.48 0.61 -18.39
CA ARG A 29 -4.68 -0.26 -19.55
C ARG A 29 -4.06 0.33 -20.83
N TRP A 30 -3.27 1.39 -20.74
CA TRP A 30 -2.90 2.21 -21.91
C TRP A 30 -1.44 2.06 -22.37
N TRP A 31 -0.51 1.54 -21.57
CA TRP A 31 0.87 1.30 -22.02
C TRP A 31 1.43 -0.09 -21.71
N THR A 32 0.67 -0.96 -21.04
CA THR A 32 1.02 -2.36 -20.79
C THR A 32 -0.11 -3.28 -21.26
N GLU A 33 0.23 -4.44 -21.83
CA GLU A 33 -0.76 -5.46 -22.19
C GLU A 33 -1.41 -6.09 -20.95
N GLU A 34 -0.67 -6.21 -19.84
CA GLU A 34 -1.22 -6.63 -18.54
C GLU A 34 -1.88 -5.45 -17.78
N PRO A 35 -3.13 -5.59 -17.31
CA PRO A 35 -3.88 -4.52 -16.66
C PRO A 35 -3.41 -4.26 -15.22
N VAL A 36 -2.55 -3.27 -15.02
CA VAL A 36 -2.10 -2.92 -13.67
C VAL A 36 -3.28 -2.47 -12.80
N SER A 37 -3.51 -3.18 -11.69
CA SER A 37 -4.49 -2.81 -10.67
C SER A 37 -3.82 -2.77 -9.30
N ARG A 38 -3.56 -1.57 -8.79
CA ARG A 38 -2.83 -1.36 -7.54
C ARG A 38 -3.54 -0.36 -6.64
N ARG A 39 -3.63 -0.69 -5.35
CA ARG A 39 -4.14 0.21 -4.31
C ARG A 39 -2.98 0.64 -3.41
N TYR A 40 -2.73 1.93 -3.36
CA TYR A 40 -1.64 2.56 -2.62
C TYR A 40 -2.15 3.24 -1.36
N PHE A 41 -1.27 3.30 -0.36
CA PHE A 41 -1.51 3.95 0.92
C PHE A 41 -0.25 4.71 1.33
N ASP A 42 -0.41 5.98 1.69
CA ASP A 42 0.57 6.71 2.50
C ASP A 42 0.17 6.56 3.97
N VAL A 43 1.10 6.10 4.81
CA VAL A 43 0.85 5.78 6.21
C VAL A 43 1.91 6.32 7.14
N VAL A 44 1.49 6.61 8.38
CA VAL A 44 2.39 6.85 9.50
C VAL A 44 2.46 5.59 10.35
N LEU A 45 3.67 5.12 10.63
CA LEU A 45 3.93 3.98 11.52
C LEU A 45 3.90 4.42 12.98
N ALA A 46 3.73 3.49 13.91
CA ALA A 46 3.71 3.77 15.36
C ALA A 46 4.97 4.51 15.87
N GLY A 47 6.09 4.42 15.15
CA GLY A 47 7.32 5.17 15.45
C GLY A 47 7.36 6.61 14.92
N GLY A 48 6.34 7.06 14.19
CA GLY A 48 6.28 8.38 13.54
C GLY A 48 6.78 8.41 12.09
N GLU A 49 7.40 7.33 11.63
CA GLU A 49 7.95 7.22 10.27
C GLU A 49 6.84 7.14 9.21
N HIS A 50 7.05 7.79 8.06
CA HIS A 50 6.17 7.67 6.90
C HIS A 50 6.58 6.51 6.00
N ALA A 51 5.60 5.84 5.39
CA ALA A 51 5.84 4.82 4.39
C ALA A 51 4.75 4.82 3.31
N VAL A 52 5.15 4.59 2.06
CA VAL A 52 4.20 4.32 0.98
C VAL A 52 4.18 2.82 0.72
N VAL A 53 2.99 2.23 0.77
CA VAL A 53 2.79 0.81 0.52
C VAL A 53 1.71 0.62 -0.53
N PHE A 54 1.76 -0.47 -1.28
CA PHE A 54 0.69 -0.80 -2.20
C PHE A 54 0.40 -2.29 -2.21
N ARG A 55 -0.88 -2.61 -2.44
CA ARG A 55 -1.32 -3.95 -2.77
C ARG A 55 -1.49 -4.04 -4.27
N ASP A 56 -0.74 -4.94 -4.88
CA ASP A 56 -1.01 -5.41 -6.23
C ASP A 56 -2.20 -6.36 -6.18
N GLU A 57 -3.27 -6.00 -6.86
CA GLU A 57 -4.55 -6.70 -6.79
C GLU A 57 -4.65 -7.85 -7.80
N GLU A 58 -3.79 -7.85 -8.82
CA GLU A 58 -3.69 -8.96 -9.76
C GLU A 58 -3.04 -10.17 -9.10
N VAL A 59 -1.94 -9.96 -8.37
CA VAL A 59 -1.24 -11.04 -7.67
C VAL A 59 -1.61 -11.15 -6.18
N GLY A 60 -2.38 -10.20 -5.66
CA GLY A 60 -2.81 -10.15 -4.27
C GLY A 60 -1.69 -9.91 -3.25
N ARG A 61 -0.57 -9.29 -3.66
CA ARG A 61 0.64 -9.13 -2.82
C ARG A 61 0.89 -7.69 -2.43
N TRP A 62 1.55 -7.52 -1.29
CA TRP A 62 1.92 -6.21 -0.75
C TRP A 62 3.38 -5.86 -1.04
N PHE A 63 3.62 -4.58 -1.29
CA PHE A 63 4.93 -4.00 -1.53
C PHE A 63 5.08 -2.69 -0.72
N SER A 64 6.31 -2.36 -0.32
CA SER A 64 6.62 -1.10 0.40
C SER A 64 7.75 -0.36 -0.28
N GLN A 65 7.62 0.95 -0.40
CA GLN A 65 8.69 1.86 -0.74
C GLN A 65 9.03 2.71 0.50
N ARG A 66 10.29 2.68 0.92
CA ARG A 66 10.80 3.64 1.90
C ARG A 66 11.37 4.83 1.14
N GLY A 67 10.94 6.04 1.48
CA GLY A 67 11.70 7.24 1.13
C GLY A 67 13.01 7.21 1.93
N THR A 68 14.14 7.40 1.26
CA THR A 68 15.44 7.56 1.91
C THR A 68 15.54 8.95 2.52
#